data_AF-A0A7J9APJ7-F1
#
_entry.id   AF-A0A7J9APJ7-F1
#
_cell.length_a   1.000
_cell.length_b   1.000
_cell.length_c   1.000
_cell.angle_alpha   90.00
_cell.angle_beta   90.00
_cell.angle_gamma   90.00
#
_symmetry.space_group_name_H-M   'P 1'
#
loop_
_entity.id
_entity.type
_entity.pdbx_description
1 polymer ?
#
loop_
_entity_poly.entity_id
_entity_poly.type
_entity_poly.pdbx_seq_one_letter_code
_entity_poly.pdbx_strand_id
1 'polypeptide(L)'
;MSLSALFEQARKIHLTVTESGADQDLVKKGCEVLEKCEDMISKLGLFSSNETKDDISTNNLKYLLVPFYLAELTEKLAQEERIQILKISQAKLKEFISFCEAMELVPQEELEASVQGASNSFADRRALKIARFRRQRAAEAKLTEIKERKERRGRSTKAAALSTPVEVGEDDLLDDDGEEER
;
A
#
# COMPACT_ATOMS: atom_id res chain seq x y z
N MET A 1 13.15 -13.00 4.06
CA MET A 1 11.89 -12.34 4.49
C MET A 1 10.97 -12.31 3.28
N SER A 2 9.65 -12.52 3.42
CA SER A 2 8.73 -12.48 2.28
C SER A 2 8.51 -11.04 1.79
N LEU A 3 8.12 -10.86 0.53
CA LEU A 3 7.82 -9.54 -0.03
C LEU A 3 6.73 -8.81 0.79
N SER A 4 5.67 -9.52 1.21
CA SER A 4 4.64 -8.90 2.04
C SER A 4 5.19 -8.43 3.39
N ALA A 5 6.07 -9.21 4.04
CA ALA A 5 6.64 -8.81 5.33
C ALA A 5 7.58 -7.59 5.19
N LEU A 6 8.40 -7.57 4.12
CA LEU A 6 9.25 -6.40 3.81
C LEU A 6 8.42 -5.16 3.53
N PHE A 7 7.36 -5.27 2.74
CA PHE A 7 6.49 -4.15 2.42
C PHE A 7 5.78 -3.59 3.66
N GLU A 8 5.23 -4.44 4.52
CA GLU A 8 4.61 -3.95 5.77
C GLU A 8 5.63 -3.29 6.70
N GLN A 9 6.86 -3.80 6.74
CA GLN A 9 7.96 -3.15 7.47
C GLN A 9 8.28 -1.77 6.90
N ALA A 10 8.50 -1.66 5.59
CA ALA A 10 8.76 -0.39 4.90
C ALA A 10 7.63 0.61 5.11
N ARG A 11 6.38 0.17 4.95
CA ARG A 11 5.19 1.01 5.14
C ARG A 11 5.06 1.52 6.57
N LYS A 12 5.41 0.71 7.57
CA LYS A 12 5.44 1.14 8.97
C LYS A 12 6.50 2.22 9.20
N ILE A 13 7.70 2.02 8.66
CA ILE A 13 8.79 3.02 8.74
C ILE A 13 8.35 4.32 8.08
N HIS A 14 7.83 4.24 6.85
CA HIS A 14 7.30 5.37 6.10
C HIS A 14 6.27 6.17 6.90
N LEU A 15 5.27 5.50 7.47
CA LEU A 15 4.24 6.14 8.30
C LEU A 15 4.86 6.92 9.47
N THR A 16 5.76 6.28 10.23
CA THR A 16 6.47 6.92 11.35
C THR A 16 7.27 8.15 10.90
N VAL A 17 8.01 8.05 9.81
CA VAL A 17 8.80 9.17 9.26
C VAL A 17 7.89 10.32 8.84
N THR A 18 6.74 10.04 8.22
CA THR A 18 5.83 11.08 7.71
C THR A 18 4.97 11.76 8.78
N GLU A 19 4.51 11.03 9.80
CA GLU A 19 3.58 11.57 10.80
C GLU A 19 4.29 12.22 11.99
N SER A 20 5.34 11.58 12.51
CA SER A 20 6.04 12.03 13.72
C SER A 20 7.44 12.59 13.45
N GLY A 21 7.94 12.46 12.21
CA GLY A 21 9.36 12.64 11.93
C GLY A 21 10.19 11.45 12.41
N ALA A 22 11.46 11.40 11.98
CA ALA A 22 12.38 10.33 12.30
C ALA A 22 13.83 10.81 12.24
N ASP A 23 14.72 10.07 12.90
CA ASP A 23 16.15 10.20 12.70
C ASP A 23 16.58 9.72 11.30
N GLN A 24 17.79 10.10 10.90
CA GLN A 24 18.33 9.78 9.57
C GLN A 24 18.60 8.29 9.37
N ASP A 25 18.83 7.52 10.44
CA ASP A 25 19.10 6.10 10.35
C ASP A 25 17.83 5.32 10.02
N LEU A 26 16.70 5.73 10.60
CA LEU A 26 15.39 5.16 10.30
C LEU A 26 14.95 5.50 8.87
N VAL A 27 15.21 6.72 8.39
CA VAL A 27 14.94 7.11 7.00
C VAL A 27 15.76 6.26 6.03
N LYS A 28 17.07 6.14 6.23
CA LYS A 28 17.96 5.31 5.40
C LYS A 28 17.52 3.85 5.39
N LYS A 29 17.21 3.29 6.56
CA LYS A 29 16.69 1.93 6.69
C LYS A 29 15.37 1.75 5.91
N GLY A 30 14.49 2.74 5.96
CA GLY A 30 13.25 2.72 5.19
C GLY A 30 13.51 2.66 3.68
N CYS A 31 14.44 3.48 3.17
CA CYS A 31 14.89 3.43 1.77
C CYS A 31 15.44 2.03 1.41
N GLU A 32 16.38 1.48 2.19
CA GLU A 32 16.96 0.16 1.92
C GLU A 32 15.92 -0.97 1.89
N VAL A 33 14.91 -0.92 2.76
CA VAL A 33 13.84 -1.93 2.78
C VAL A 33 12.93 -1.77 1.55
N LEU A 34 12.65 -0.55 1.11
CA LEU A 34 11.87 -0.29 -0.10
C LEU A 34 12.62 -0.68 -1.38
N GLU A 35 13.93 -0.43 -1.45
CA GLU A 35 14.78 -0.88 -2.56
C GLU A 35 14.77 -2.41 -2.68
N LYS A 36 14.86 -3.11 -1.54
CA LYS A 36 14.70 -4.58 -1.51
C LYS A 36 13.31 -5.03 -1.95
N CYS A 37 12.26 -4.27 -1.63
CA CYS A 37 10.90 -4.57 -2.13
C CYS A 37 10.84 -4.42 -3.64
N GLU A 38 11.37 -3.32 -4.18
CA GLU A 38 11.42 -3.03 -5.61
C GLU A 38 12.16 -4.12 -6.39
N ASP A 39 13.34 -4.52 -5.91
CA ASP A 39 14.12 -5.63 -6.48
C ASP A 39 13.33 -6.95 -6.51
N MET A 40 12.60 -7.25 -5.44
CA MET A 40 11.79 -8.47 -5.37
C MET A 40 10.57 -8.41 -6.29
N ILE A 41 9.90 -7.26 -6.39
CA ILE A 41 8.77 -7.03 -7.31
C ILE A 41 9.23 -7.27 -8.75
N SER A 42 10.38 -6.71 -9.12
CA SER A 42 10.99 -6.88 -10.44
C SER A 42 11.32 -8.35 -10.73
N LYS A 43 11.98 -9.04 -9.79
CA LYS A 43 12.33 -10.48 -9.94
C LYS A 43 11.11 -11.40 -10.04
N LEU A 44 10.02 -11.04 -9.36
CA LEU A 44 8.77 -11.80 -9.40
C LEU A 44 7.91 -11.46 -10.63
N GLY A 45 8.25 -10.40 -11.38
CA GLY A 45 7.49 -9.97 -12.55
C GLY A 45 6.04 -9.64 -12.22
N LEU A 46 5.79 -9.01 -11.05
CA LEU A 46 4.41 -8.78 -10.57
C LEU A 46 3.61 -7.78 -11.41
N PHE A 47 4.31 -6.96 -12.20
CA PHE A 47 3.73 -5.94 -13.04
C PHE A 47 4.37 -5.98 -14.43
N SER A 48 3.55 -5.83 -15.45
CA SER A 48 3.98 -5.66 -16.84
C SER A 48 3.45 -4.35 -17.41
N SER A 49 4.16 -3.81 -18.39
CA SER A 49 3.76 -2.57 -19.10
C SER A 49 2.46 -2.72 -19.90
N ASN A 50 2.01 -3.96 -20.15
CA ASN A 50 0.81 -4.27 -20.94
C ASN A 50 -0.36 -4.75 -20.07
N GLU A 51 -0.23 -4.73 -18.74
CA GLU A 51 -1.29 -5.13 -17.82
C GLU A 51 -2.18 -3.93 -17.48
N THR A 52 -3.46 -4.21 -17.28
CA THR A 52 -4.44 -3.27 -16.73
C THR A 52 -4.71 -3.57 -15.26
N LYS A 53 -5.44 -2.68 -14.58
CA LYS A 53 -5.84 -2.88 -13.18
C LYS A 53 -6.60 -4.20 -12.92
N ASP A 54 -7.26 -4.75 -13.93
CA ASP A 54 -8.04 -5.98 -13.83
C ASP A 54 -7.18 -7.25 -13.94
N ASP A 55 -5.94 -7.12 -14.44
CA ASP A 55 -4.99 -8.22 -14.58
C ASP A 55 -4.15 -8.47 -13.31
N ILE A 56 -4.17 -7.52 -12.36
CA ILE A 56 -3.39 -7.58 -11.13
C ILE A 56 -4.21 -8.19 -9.99
N SER A 57 -3.66 -9.22 -9.35
CA SER A 57 -4.23 -9.76 -8.10
C SER A 57 -4.41 -8.65 -7.05
N THR A 58 -5.59 -8.60 -6.41
CA THR A 58 -5.90 -7.61 -5.37
C THR A 58 -4.86 -7.56 -4.25
N ASN A 59 -4.21 -8.69 -3.95
CA ASN A 59 -3.17 -8.78 -2.93
C ASN A 59 -1.86 -8.08 -3.32
N ASN A 60 -1.60 -7.94 -4.63
CA ASN A 60 -0.40 -7.35 -5.19
C ASN A 60 -0.53 -5.85 -5.46
N LEU A 61 -1.76 -5.31 -5.58
CA LEU A 61 -2.02 -3.89 -5.84
C LEU A 61 -1.26 -2.94 -4.88
N LYS A 62 -1.07 -3.35 -3.62
CA LYS A 62 -0.35 -2.54 -2.62
C LYS A 62 1.12 -2.27 -3.01
N TYR A 63 1.74 -3.16 -3.79
CA TYR A 63 3.13 -3.02 -4.20
C TYR A 63 3.37 -1.92 -5.24
N LEU A 64 2.30 -1.44 -5.90
CA LEU A 64 2.36 -0.26 -6.78
C LEU A 64 2.81 1.01 -6.02
N LEU A 65 2.67 1.03 -4.69
CA LEU A 65 3.04 2.18 -3.86
C LEU A 65 4.53 2.23 -3.51
N VAL A 66 5.32 1.21 -3.86
CA VAL A 66 6.75 1.16 -3.48
C VAL A 66 7.54 2.35 -4.03
N PRO A 67 7.46 2.72 -5.34
CA PRO A 67 8.21 3.87 -5.85
C PRO A 67 7.75 5.19 -5.22
N PHE A 68 6.45 5.31 -4.90
CA PHE A 68 5.91 6.48 -4.19
C PHE A 68 6.50 6.63 -2.78
N TYR A 69 6.50 5.56 -1.97
CA TYR A 69 7.09 5.60 -0.63
C TYR A 69 8.60 5.86 -0.67
N LEU A 70 9.28 5.32 -1.69
CA LEU A 70 10.72 5.50 -1.84
C LEU A 70 11.07 6.94 -2.20
N ALA A 71 10.26 7.60 -3.04
CA ALA A 71 10.38 9.02 -3.30
C ALA A 71 10.20 9.87 -2.03
N GLU A 72 9.13 9.64 -1.26
CA GLU A 72 8.85 10.42 -0.05
C GLU A 72 9.94 10.24 1.01
N LEU A 73 10.46 9.03 1.21
CA LEU A 73 11.58 8.81 2.14
C LEU A 73 12.89 9.42 1.63
N THR A 74 13.16 9.32 0.33
CA THR A 74 14.33 9.93 -0.30
C THR A 74 14.38 11.42 -0.04
N GLU A 75 13.24 12.12 -0.11
CA GLU A 75 13.18 13.55 0.19
C GLU A 75 13.48 13.91 1.64
N LYS A 76 13.36 12.97 2.58
CA LYS A 76 13.67 13.16 4.01
C LYS A 76 15.14 12.93 4.34
N LEU A 77 15.95 12.46 3.39
CA LEU A 77 17.39 12.32 3.58
C LEU A 77 18.06 13.70 3.72
N ALA A 78 18.88 13.83 4.75
CA ALA A 78 19.75 14.97 4.97
C ALA A 78 21.11 14.69 4.33
N GLN A 79 21.34 15.23 3.13
CA GLN A 79 22.65 15.25 2.46
C GLN A 79 22.95 16.65 1.92
N GLU A 80 24.24 16.94 1.74
CA GLU A 80 24.74 18.22 1.23
C GLU A 80 24.26 18.49 -0.21
N GLU A 81 24.22 17.45 -1.06
CA GLU A 81 23.77 17.56 -2.46
C GLU A 81 22.25 17.41 -2.62
N ARG A 82 21.49 18.39 -2.13
CA ARG A 82 20.02 18.37 -2.18
C ARG A 82 19.43 18.19 -3.59
N ILE A 83 20.10 18.71 -4.62
CA ILE A 83 19.68 18.56 -6.02
C ILE A 83 19.63 17.09 -6.44
N GLN A 84 20.60 16.28 -6.02
CA GLN A 84 20.64 14.86 -6.37
C GLN A 84 19.47 14.12 -5.72
N ILE A 85 19.20 14.38 -4.44
CA ILE A 85 18.04 13.82 -3.72
C ILE A 85 16.74 14.12 -4.47
N LEU A 86 16.52 15.38 -4.86
CA LEU A 86 15.31 15.79 -5.56
C LEU A 86 15.17 15.13 -6.94
N LYS A 87 16.27 14.92 -7.66
CA LYS A 87 16.26 14.20 -8.95
C LYS A 87 15.87 12.74 -8.76
N ILE A 88 16.38 12.08 -7.74
CA ILE A 88 16.06 10.68 -7.42
C ILE A 88 14.58 10.57 -7.02
N SER A 89 14.11 11.41 -6.09
CA SER A 89 12.69 11.46 -5.71
C SER A 89 11.79 11.68 -6.93
N GLN A 90 12.11 12.68 -7.76
CA GLN A 90 11.32 12.97 -8.96
C GLN A 90 11.29 11.79 -9.93
N ALA A 91 12.41 11.09 -10.14
CA ALA A 91 12.45 9.91 -11.00
C ALA A 91 11.51 8.81 -10.49
N LYS A 92 11.48 8.59 -9.17
CA LYS A 92 10.61 7.60 -8.54
C LYS A 92 9.12 7.98 -8.56
N LEU A 93 8.80 9.27 -8.41
CA LEU A 93 7.44 9.76 -8.62
C LEU A 93 6.99 9.61 -10.08
N LYS A 94 7.87 9.88 -11.05
CA LYS A 94 7.55 9.66 -12.47
C LYS A 94 7.28 8.19 -12.75
N GLU A 95 8.10 7.29 -12.22
CA GLU A 95 7.89 5.84 -12.32
C GLU A 95 6.51 5.45 -11.75
N PHE A 96 6.17 5.92 -10.54
CA PHE A 96 4.86 5.68 -9.94
C PHE A 96 3.70 6.20 -10.79
N ILE A 97 3.81 7.41 -11.33
CA ILE A 97 2.77 8.01 -12.17
C ILE A 97 2.62 7.21 -13.46
N SER A 98 3.71 6.84 -14.13
CA SER A 98 3.66 6.01 -15.34
C SER A 98 2.98 4.66 -15.11
N PHE A 99 3.20 4.03 -13.95
CA PHE A 99 2.43 2.83 -13.56
C PHE A 99 0.93 3.14 -13.38
N CYS A 100 0.58 4.24 -12.71
CA CYS A 100 -0.82 4.64 -12.56
C CYS A 100 -1.49 4.93 -13.91
N GLU A 101 -0.76 5.51 -14.87
CA GLU A 101 -1.26 5.76 -16.23
C GLU A 101 -1.52 4.45 -16.98
N ALA A 102 -0.55 3.52 -16.98
CA ALA A 102 -0.69 2.21 -17.61
C ALA A 102 -1.87 1.39 -17.04
N MET A 103 -2.11 1.55 -15.73
CA MET A 103 -3.20 0.86 -15.02
C MET A 103 -4.55 1.60 -15.08
N GLU A 104 -4.64 2.68 -15.86
CA GLU A 104 -5.85 3.52 -15.99
C GLU A 104 -6.38 4.04 -14.63
N LEU A 105 -5.46 4.32 -13.70
CA LEU A 105 -5.78 4.88 -12.38
C LEU A 105 -5.81 6.41 -12.41
N VAL A 106 -5.20 7.02 -13.43
CA VAL A 106 -5.20 8.47 -13.62
C VAL A 106 -6.47 8.89 -14.38
N PRO A 107 -7.27 9.83 -13.86
CA PRO A 107 -8.44 10.34 -14.57
C PRO A 107 -8.07 10.97 -15.91
N GLN A 108 -8.90 10.73 -16.93
CA GLN A 108 -8.65 11.21 -18.30
C GLN A 108 -8.43 12.73 -18.36
N GLU A 109 -9.15 13.52 -17.57
CA GLU A 109 -9.01 14.98 -17.58
C GLU A 109 -7.62 15.44 -17.07
N GLU A 110 -6.97 14.64 -16.23
CA GLU A 110 -5.60 14.91 -15.75
C GLU A 110 -4.56 14.61 -16.83
N LEU A 111 -4.78 13.54 -17.62
CA LEU A 111 -3.94 13.21 -18.77
C LEU A 111 -4.03 14.29 -19.84
N GLU A 112 -5.24 14.72 -20.18
CA GLU A 112 -5.49 15.80 -21.15
C GLU A 112 -4.86 17.13 -20.71
N ALA A 113 -4.99 17.48 -19.43
CA ALA A 113 -4.36 18.68 -18.88
C ALA A 113 -2.83 18.61 -18.88
N SER A 114 -2.24 17.42 -18.74
CA SER A 114 -0.79 17.19 -18.84
C SER A 114 -0.30 17.41 -20.27
N VAL A 115 -1.01 16.86 -21.27
CA VAL A 115 -0.66 16.96 -22.69
C VAL A 115 -0.85 18.38 -23.25
N GLN A 116 -1.94 19.06 -22.89
CA GLN A 116 -2.21 20.43 -23.37
C GLN A 116 -1.27 21.47 -22.77
N GLY A 117 -0.61 21.17 -21.64
CA GLY A 117 0.29 22.10 -20.98
C GLY A 117 -0.41 23.40 -20.53
N ALA A 118 0.38 24.44 -20.27
CA ALA A 118 -0.10 25.70 -19.69
C ALA A 118 -0.99 26.56 -20.62
N SER A 119 -1.53 26.05 -21.73
CA SER A 119 -2.37 26.79 -22.69
C SER A 119 -3.77 27.13 -22.17
N ASN A 120 -4.15 26.63 -20.99
CA ASN A 120 -5.46 26.84 -20.39
C ASN A 120 -5.63 28.24 -19.78
N SER A 121 -6.82 28.84 -19.95
CA SER A 121 -7.15 30.15 -19.39
C SER A 121 -7.09 30.12 -17.85
N PHE A 122 -6.97 31.29 -17.21
CA PHE A 122 -6.99 31.37 -15.74
C PHE A 122 -8.27 30.76 -15.14
N ALA A 123 -9.40 30.89 -15.83
CA ALA A 123 -10.67 30.29 -15.41
C ALA A 123 -10.60 28.76 -15.46
N ASP A 124 -10.05 28.20 -16.53
CA ASP A 124 -9.90 26.74 -16.71
C ASP A 124 -8.95 26.14 -15.68
N ARG A 125 -7.81 26.80 -15.41
CA ARG A 125 -6.87 26.38 -14.35
C ARG A 125 -7.52 26.38 -12.97
N ARG A 126 -8.37 27.38 -12.68
CA ARG A 126 -9.12 27.45 -11.42
C ARG A 126 -10.16 26.32 -11.35
N ALA A 127 -10.90 26.08 -12.43
CA ALA A 127 -11.89 25.01 -12.50
C ALA A 127 -11.23 23.64 -12.28
N LEU A 128 -10.09 23.37 -12.92
CA LEU A 128 -9.31 22.14 -12.74
C LEU A 128 -8.86 21.96 -11.28
N LYS A 129 -8.35 23.01 -10.65
CA LYS A 129 -7.95 22.94 -9.22
C LYS A 129 -9.14 22.64 -8.30
N ILE A 130 -10.31 23.23 -8.57
CA ILE A 130 -11.53 22.95 -7.80
C ILE A 130 -11.97 21.49 -8.02
N ALA A 131 -11.93 20.99 -9.25
CA ALA A 131 -12.25 19.61 -9.58
C ALA A 131 -11.32 18.62 -8.86
N ARG A 132 -10.00 18.86 -8.90
CA ARG A 132 -8.98 18.09 -8.16
C ARG A 132 -9.28 18.06 -6.66
N PHE A 133 -9.54 19.22 -6.05
CA PHE A 133 -9.85 19.31 -4.63
C PHE A 133 -11.12 18.54 -4.25
N ARG A 134 -12.18 18.64 -5.05
CA ARG A 134 -13.43 17.89 -4.83
C ARG A 134 -13.21 16.38 -4.95
N ARG A 135 -12.44 15.95 -5.96
CA ARG A 135 -12.09 14.54 -6.18
C ARG A 135 -11.27 13.97 -5.02
N GLN A 136 -10.24 14.71 -4.57
CA GLN A 136 -9.44 14.34 -3.41
C GLN A 136 -10.30 14.17 -2.16
N ARG A 137 -11.17 15.15 -1.86
CA ARG A 137 -12.06 15.08 -0.70
C ARG A 137 -13.02 13.89 -0.76
N ALA A 138 -13.56 13.59 -1.94
CA ALA A 138 -14.43 12.43 -2.15
C ALA A 138 -13.67 11.10 -1.95
N ALA A 139 -12.43 11.02 -2.44
CA ALA A 139 -11.58 9.85 -2.27
C ALA A 139 -11.20 9.62 -0.80
N GLU A 140 -10.85 10.67 -0.07
CA GLU A 140 -10.54 10.62 1.37
C GLU A 140 -11.75 10.18 2.21
N ALA A 141 -12.95 10.70 1.89
CA ALA A 141 -14.19 10.29 2.55
C ALA A 141 -14.47 8.80 2.31
N LYS A 142 -14.36 8.33 1.06
CA LYS A 142 -14.55 6.93 0.71
C LYS A 142 -13.50 6.00 1.35
N LEU A 143 -12.25 6.45 1.44
CA LEU A 143 -11.19 5.71 2.12
C LEU A 143 -11.52 5.49 3.61
N THR A 144 -12.05 6.53 4.26
CA THR A 144 -12.47 6.48 5.67
C THR A 144 -13.62 5.49 5.86
N GLU A 145 -14.65 5.56 5.01
CA GLU A 145 -15.78 4.63 5.03
C GLU A 145 -15.33 3.16 4.87
N ILE A 146 -14.42 2.89 3.93
CA ILE A 146 -13.87 1.55 3.68
C ILE A 146 -13.10 1.05 4.91
N LYS A 147 -12.28 1.91 5.55
CA LYS A 147 -11.53 1.57 6.76
C LYS A 147 -12.49 1.19 7.90
N GLU A 148 -13.50 2.01 8.17
CA GLU A 148 -14.50 1.72 9.19
C GLU A 148 -15.26 0.41 8.93
N ARG A 149 -15.66 0.18 7.67
CA ARG A 149 -16.33 -1.08 7.27
C ARG A 149 -15.42 -2.28 7.52
N LYS A 150 -14.13 -2.17 7.22
CA LYS A 150 -13.13 -3.23 7.46
C LYS A 150 -12.97 -3.51 8.95
N GLU A 151 -12.93 -2.47 9.79
CA GLU A 151 -12.86 -2.63 11.25
C GLU A 151 -14.10 -3.29 11.83
N ARG A 152 -15.30 -2.86 11.43
CA ARG A 152 -16.57 -3.48 11.87
C ARG A 152 -16.62 -4.97 11.53
N ARG A 153 -16.23 -5.33 10.31
CA ARG A 153 -16.09 -6.73 9.88
C ARG A 153 -15.08 -7.49 10.73
N GLY A 154 -13.89 -6.93 10.96
CA GLY A 154 -12.85 -7.55 11.76
C GLY A 154 -13.24 -7.79 13.23
N ARG A 155 -14.02 -6.87 13.82
CA ARG A 155 -14.59 -7.06 15.17
C ARG A 155 -15.61 -8.19 15.20
N SER A 156 -16.49 -8.26 14.19
CA SER A 156 -17.49 -9.32 14.09
C SER A 156 -16.86 -10.70 13.91
N THR A 157 -15.83 -10.83 13.07
CA THR A 157 -15.11 -12.10 12.87
C THR A 157 -14.37 -12.55 14.13
N LYS A 158 -13.77 -11.62 14.87
CA LYS A 158 -13.12 -11.94 16.16
C LYS A 158 -14.13 -12.37 17.21
N ALA A 159 -15.27 -11.70 17.30
CA ALA A 159 -16.34 -12.08 18.21
C ALA A 159 -16.91 -13.48 17.90
N ALA A 160 -17.08 -13.80 16.61
CA ALA A 160 -17.50 -15.13 16.18
C ALA A 160 -16.48 -16.22 16.51
N ALA A 161 -15.18 -15.98 16.30
CA ALA A 161 -14.11 -16.91 16.65
C ALA A 161 -13.94 -17.12 18.17
N LEU A 162 -14.29 -16.12 19.00
CA LEU A 162 -14.35 -16.29 20.45
C LEU A 162 -15.60 -17.04 20.93
N SER A 163 -16.66 -17.09 20.11
CA SER A 163 -17.94 -17.70 20.48
C SER A 163 -18.09 -19.14 19.99
N THR A 164 -17.16 -19.66 19.19
CA THR A 164 -17.11 -21.08 18.82
C THR A 164 -16.64 -21.90 20.03
N PRO A 165 -17.47 -22.80 20.58
CA PRO A 165 -17.04 -23.67 21.68
C PRO A 165 -15.88 -24.54 21.21
N VAL A 166 -14.77 -24.51 21.95
CA VAL A 166 -13.75 -25.57 21.87
C VAL A 166 -14.40 -26.78 22.52
N GLU A 167 -14.81 -27.78 21.74
CA GLU A 167 -15.12 -29.09 22.31
C GLU A 167 -13.84 -29.67 22.90
N VAL A 168 -13.66 -29.42 24.18
CA VAL A 168 -12.79 -30.20 25.06
C VAL A 168 -13.52 -31.52 25.28
N GLY A 169 -13.24 -32.50 24.44
CA GLY A 169 -13.56 -33.89 24.73
C GLY A 169 -12.58 -34.40 25.78
N GLU A 170 -12.90 -34.16 27.06
CA GLU A 170 -12.21 -34.76 28.19
C GLU A 170 -12.96 -36.02 28.65
N ASP A 171 -12.14 -37.08 28.79
CA ASP A 171 -12.19 -38.15 29.78
C ASP A 171 -13.14 -39.33 29.64
N ASP A 172 -12.51 -40.46 29.29
CA ASP A 172 -12.43 -41.67 30.10
C ASP A 172 -13.73 -42.09 30.82
N LEU A 173 -14.48 -42.95 30.14
CA LEU A 173 -15.28 -43.96 30.80
C LEU A 173 -14.58 -45.31 30.62
N LEU A 174 -13.80 -45.65 31.65
CA LEU A 174 -13.47 -47.04 31.98
C LEU A 174 -14.78 -47.80 32.19
N ASP A 175 -14.99 -48.87 31.43
CA ASP A 175 -15.85 -49.97 31.86
C ASP A 175 -15.02 -51.25 31.77
N ASP A 176 -14.53 -51.62 32.94
CA ASP A 176 -13.92 -52.90 33.29
C ASP A 176 -15.07 -53.88 33.56
N ASP A 177 -15.16 -54.98 32.80
CA ASP A 177 -15.46 -56.29 33.38
C ASP A 177 -15.47 -57.41 32.32
N GLY A 178 -14.69 -58.45 32.60
CA GLY A 178 -15.17 -59.83 32.49
C GLY A 178 -14.73 -60.68 31.29
N GLU A 179 -13.73 -61.54 31.53
CA GLU A 179 -13.77 -63.01 31.36
C GLU A 179 -14.21 -63.60 29.99
N GLU A 180 -13.69 -64.70 29.45
CA GLU A 180 -12.60 -65.66 29.67
C GLU A 180 -12.64 -66.53 28.37
N GLU A 181 -11.68 -67.45 28.23
CA GLU A 181 -11.75 -68.66 27.41
C GLU A 181 -11.53 -68.62 25.88
N ARG A 182 -10.29 -69.06 25.56
CA ARG A 182 -9.87 -70.10 24.58
C ARG A 182 -9.23 -69.67 23.27
#